data_AF-A0A920EC69-F1
#
_entry.id   AF-A0A920EC69-F1
#
_cell.length_a   1.000
_cell.length_b   1.000
_cell.length_c   1.000
_cell.angle_alpha   90.00
_cell.angle_beta   90.00
_cell.angle_gamma   90.00
#
_symmetry.space_group_name_H-M   'P 1'
#
loop_
_entity.id
_entity.type
_entity.pdbx_description
1 polymer ?
#
loop_
_entity_poly.entity_id
_entity_poly.type
_entity_poly.pdbx_seq_one_letter_code
_entity_poly.pdbx_strand_id
1 'polypeptide(L)'
;MAPHPQRGSDELKSQSIDPLIRNMLEKNHCVVTFENGKVKGELKGLPIAEVVTGPDGESHLEVGVGTYDREAHKIVNYNEPVETTLERISQEVSKYRNKDSVVHPLNRVARPNWLIHEVMSAGSEIGVTDLKRVPCPIEPISVSDSLPASAIAKKNNKLILLTAYTGADLEAVPVAAQLLNSYPADEIWFLHPQKDDYSAIRRQAEHLKVPTSFISVPEPWPTAPSMNH
;
A
#
# COMPACT_ATOMS: atom_id res chain seq x y z
N MET A 1 30.87 -15.09 -4.23
CA MET A 1 29.64 -14.34 -4.61
C MET A 1 28.88 -15.19 -5.59
N ALA A 2 27.76 -15.78 -5.18
CA ALA A 2 26.83 -16.35 -6.15
C ALA A 2 26.20 -15.19 -6.93
N PRO A 3 26.06 -15.27 -8.27
CA PRO A 3 25.35 -14.26 -9.03
C PRO A 3 23.90 -14.18 -8.55
N HIS A 4 23.40 -12.96 -8.34
CA HIS A 4 21.97 -12.74 -8.09
C HIS A 4 21.17 -13.29 -9.28
N PRO A 5 20.04 -13.98 -9.03
CA PRO A 5 19.16 -14.41 -10.11
C PRO A 5 18.74 -13.18 -10.92
N GLN A 6 19.09 -13.16 -12.20
CA GLN A 6 18.56 -12.18 -13.14
C GLN A 6 17.05 -12.40 -13.24
N ARG A 7 16.30 -11.31 -13.13
CA ARG A 7 14.83 -11.32 -13.23
C ARG A 7 14.40 -11.98 -14.54
N GLY A 8 13.79 -13.15 -14.45
CA GLY A 8 13.45 -13.96 -15.63
C GLY A 8 12.30 -13.35 -16.44
N SER A 9 12.26 -13.64 -17.73
CA SER A 9 11.18 -13.22 -18.65
C SER A 9 9.78 -13.69 -18.22
N ASP A 10 9.68 -14.72 -17.38
CA ASP A 10 8.41 -15.21 -16.83
C ASP A 10 7.89 -14.36 -15.64
N GLU A 11 8.75 -13.72 -14.84
CA GLU A 11 8.32 -12.73 -13.82
C GLU A 11 7.78 -11.44 -14.44
N LEU A 12 8.27 -11.08 -15.64
CA LEU A 12 7.74 -9.96 -16.43
C LEU A 12 6.37 -10.31 -17.04
N LYS A 13 6.13 -11.58 -17.39
CA LYS A 13 4.82 -12.05 -17.85
C LYS A 13 3.80 -12.15 -16.71
N SER A 14 4.21 -12.51 -15.49
CA SER A 14 3.31 -12.51 -14.32
C SER A 14 2.90 -11.10 -13.86
N GLN A 15 3.53 -10.05 -14.41
CA GLN A 15 3.11 -8.65 -14.24
C GLN A 15 2.22 -8.14 -15.37
N SER A 16 2.01 -8.94 -16.42
CA SER A 16 1.08 -8.63 -17.49
C SER A 16 -0.34 -8.91 -17.02
N ILE A 17 -1.18 -7.88 -17.02
CA ILE A 17 -2.60 -7.99 -16.68
C ILE A 17 -3.42 -7.82 -17.94
N ASP A 18 -4.56 -8.50 -18.02
CA ASP A 18 -5.49 -8.32 -19.13
C ASP A 18 -5.81 -6.82 -19.33
N PRO A 19 -5.66 -6.26 -20.54
CA PRO A 19 -5.96 -4.85 -20.80
C PRO A 19 -7.38 -4.42 -20.44
N LEU A 20 -8.38 -5.30 -20.53
CA LEU A 20 -9.75 -5.03 -20.13
C LEU A 20 -9.86 -4.91 -18.60
N ILE A 21 -9.22 -5.81 -17.86
CA ILE A 21 -9.16 -5.73 -16.39
C ILE A 21 -8.43 -4.46 -15.96
N ARG A 22 -7.30 -4.13 -16.60
CA ARG A 22 -6.57 -2.88 -16.36
C ARG A 22 -7.46 -1.67 -16.54
N ASN A 23 -8.17 -1.58 -17.66
CA ASN A 23 -9.06 -0.47 -17.99
C ASN A 23 -10.19 -0.36 -16.95
N MET A 24 -10.79 -1.49 -16.54
CA MET A 24 -11.83 -1.51 -15.51
C MET A 24 -11.33 -0.95 -14.16
N LEU A 25 -10.12 -1.32 -13.74
CA LEU A 25 -9.49 -0.80 -12.52
C LEU A 25 -9.19 0.71 -12.64
N GLU A 26 -8.59 1.14 -13.75
CA GLU A 26 -8.22 2.54 -13.98
C GLU A 26 -9.46 3.46 -14.07
N LYS A 27 -10.55 3.01 -14.72
CA LYS A 27 -11.85 3.71 -14.73
C LYS A 27 -12.43 3.92 -13.33
N ASN A 28 -12.13 3.01 -12.41
CA ASN A 28 -12.54 3.07 -11.00
C ASN A 28 -11.47 3.70 -10.10
N HIS A 29 -10.54 4.48 -10.68
CA HIS A 29 -9.48 5.20 -9.99
C HIS A 29 -8.54 4.32 -9.18
N CYS A 30 -8.48 3.02 -9.48
CA CYS A 30 -7.56 2.12 -8.83
C CYS A 30 -6.17 2.22 -9.44
N VAL A 31 -5.16 2.19 -8.59
CA VAL A 31 -3.77 1.95 -8.97
C VAL A 31 -3.53 0.45 -8.98
N VAL A 32 -2.98 -0.06 -10.08
CA VAL A 32 -2.58 -1.47 -10.21
C VAL A 32 -1.27 -1.68 -9.45
N THR A 33 -1.26 -2.61 -8.50
CA THR A 33 -0.07 -3.00 -7.74
C THR A 33 0.22 -4.50 -7.91
N PHE A 34 1.48 -4.86 -7.73
CA PHE A 34 1.97 -6.23 -7.78
C PHE A 34 2.65 -6.53 -6.45
N GLU A 35 2.08 -7.44 -5.67
CA GLU A 35 2.58 -7.73 -4.33
C GLU A 35 2.40 -9.22 -4.02
N ASN A 36 3.47 -9.88 -3.58
CA ASN A 36 3.48 -11.30 -3.21
C ASN A 36 2.90 -12.22 -4.31
N GLY A 37 3.26 -11.95 -5.57
CA GLY A 37 2.78 -12.69 -6.73
C GLY A 37 1.32 -12.40 -7.12
N LYS A 38 0.64 -11.50 -6.41
CA LYS A 38 -0.76 -11.12 -6.67
C LYS A 38 -0.82 -9.76 -7.34
N VAL A 39 -1.76 -9.62 -8.27
CA VAL A 39 -2.11 -8.32 -8.86
C VAL A 39 -3.30 -7.77 -8.11
N LYS A 40 -3.19 -6.55 -7.59
CA LYS A 40 -4.26 -5.88 -6.84
C LYS A 40 -4.66 -4.58 -7.51
N GLY A 41 -5.93 -4.24 -7.36
CA GLY A 41 -6.48 -2.91 -7.62
C GLY A 41 -6.62 -2.16 -6.31
N GLU A 42 -5.86 -1.08 -6.14
CA GLU A 42 -5.86 -0.28 -4.92
C GLU A 42 -6.44 1.11 -5.10
N LEU A 43 -7.36 1.48 -4.21
CA LEU A 43 -7.91 2.84 -4.14
C LEU A 43 -7.44 3.52 -2.86
N LYS A 44 -6.70 4.64 -2.99
CA LYS A 44 -6.10 5.37 -1.87
C LYS A 44 -5.29 4.47 -0.91
N GLY A 45 -4.53 3.53 -1.47
CA GLY A 45 -3.75 2.55 -0.72
C GLY A 45 -4.56 1.46 -0.02
N LEU A 46 -5.83 1.29 -0.35
CA LEU A 46 -6.63 0.15 0.09
C LEU A 46 -6.81 -0.83 -1.07
N PRO A 47 -6.37 -2.09 -0.95
CA PRO A 47 -6.74 -3.12 -1.91
C PRO A 47 -8.25 -3.36 -1.89
N ILE A 48 -8.92 -3.13 -3.02
CA ILE A 48 -10.36 -3.36 -3.20
C ILE A 48 -10.66 -4.39 -4.29
N ALA A 49 -9.63 -4.83 -5.02
CA ALA A 49 -9.76 -5.86 -6.02
C ALA A 49 -8.46 -6.68 -6.15
N GLU A 50 -8.58 -7.93 -6.60
CA GLU A 50 -7.47 -8.83 -6.88
C GLU A 50 -7.74 -9.58 -8.19
N VAL A 51 -6.73 -9.71 -9.03
CA VAL A 51 -6.82 -10.54 -10.25
C VAL A 51 -6.47 -11.97 -9.87
N VAL A 52 -7.40 -12.88 -10.14
CA VAL A 52 -7.27 -14.30 -9.87
C VAL A 52 -7.28 -15.06 -11.18
N THR A 53 -6.37 -16.02 -11.34
CA THR A 53 -6.34 -16.92 -12.51
C THR A 53 -7.09 -18.19 -12.18
N GLY A 54 -8.10 -18.52 -13.00
CA GLY A 54 -8.89 -19.73 -12.89
C GLY A 54 -8.11 -20.99 -13.31
N PRO A 55 -8.65 -22.20 -13.03
CA PRO A 55 -8.01 -23.46 -13.41
C PRO A 55 -7.83 -23.65 -14.93
N ASP A 56 -8.64 -22.95 -15.73
CA ASP A 56 -8.59 -22.87 -17.20
C ASP A 56 -7.51 -21.91 -17.73
N GLY A 57 -6.85 -21.16 -16.83
CA GLY A 57 -5.88 -20.13 -17.17
C GLY A 57 -6.51 -18.77 -17.47
N GLU A 58 -7.83 -18.62 -17.37
CA GLU A 58 -8.50 -17.33 -17.57
C GLU A 58 -8.42 -16.47 -16.30
N SER A 59 -7.98 -15.22 -16.46
CA SER A 59 -7.94 -14.26 -15.37
C SER A 59 -9.27 -13.55 -15.20
N HIS A 60 -9.74 -13.43 -13.96
CA HIS A 60 -10.92 -12.66 -13.60
C HIS A 60 -10.63 -11.79 -12.37
N LEU A 61 -11.50 -10.82 -12.12
CA LEU A 61 -11.36 -9.89 -11.00
C LEU A 61 -12.25 -10.35 -9.83
N GLU A 62 -11.67 -10.44 -8.64
CA GLU A 62 -12.41 -10.56 -7.39
C GLU A 62 -12.40 -9.21 -6.67
N VAL A 63 -13.56 -8.72 -6.25
CA VAL A 63 -13.74 -7.36 -5.70
C VAL A 63 -14.23 -7.42 -4.26
N GLY A 64 -13.58 -6.67 -3.36
CA GLY A 64 -13.87 -6.58 -1.94
C GLY A 64 -12.66 -6.12 -1.12
N VAL A 65 -12.91 -5.64 0.11
CA VAL A 65 -11.88 -5.16 1.04
C VAL A 65 -11.34 -6.35 1.85
N GLY A 66 -10.63 -7.23 1.16
CA GLY A 66 -10.00 -8.42 1.72
C GLY A 66 -10.75 -9.72 1.51
N THR A 67 -10.07 -10.83 1.80
CA THR A 67 -10.53 -12.18 1.44
C THR A 67 -11.94 -12.48 1.98
N TYR A 68 -12.23 -12.14 3.24
CA TYR A 68 -13.54 -12.41 3.84
C TYR A 68 -14.67 -11.56 3.23
N ASP A 69 -14.38 -10.30 2.90
CA ASP A 69 -15.35 -9.40 2.27
C ASP A 69 -15.67 -9.85 0.84
N ARG A 70 -14.66 -10.33 0.11
CA ARG A 70 -14.82 -10.92 -1.24
C ARG A 70 -15.67 -12.18 -1.23
N GLU A 71 -15.41 -13.10 -0.30
CA GLU A 71 -16.19 -14.33 -0.17
C GLU A 71 -17.64 -14.05 0.26
N ALA A 72 -17.86 -13.09 1.16
CA ALA A 72 -19.21 -12.66 1.55
C ALA A 72 -19.96 -12.01 0.38
N HIS A 73 -19.30 -11.17 -0.43
CA HIS A 73 -19.90 -10.56 -1.61
C HIS A 73 -20.30 -11.58 -2.69
N LYS A 74 -19.47 -12.61 -2.94
CA LYS A 74 -19.80 -13.71 -3.86
C LYS A 74 -21.09 -14.45 -3.46
N ILE A 75 -21.35 -14.58 -2.15
CA ILE A 75 -22.54 -15.27 -1.62
C ILE A 75 -23.79 -14.39 -1.72
N VAL A 76 -23.68 -13.09 -1.47
CA VAL A 76 -24.84 -12.17 -1.39
C VAL A 76 -25.28 -11.67 -2.77
N ASN A 77 -24.35 -11.46 -3.71
CA ASN A 77 -24.60 -10.82 -5.01
C ASN A 77 -24.16 -11.69 -6.21
N TYR A 78 -24.40 -13.00 -6.17
CA TYR A 78 -23.89 -13.97 -7.16
C TYR A 78 -24.12 -13.62 -8.65
N ASN A 79 -25.16 -12.85 -8.99
CA ASN A 79 -25.50 -12.46 -10.36
C ASN A 79 -25.13 -11.01 -10.74
N GLU A 80 -24.50 -10.23 -9.84
CA GLU A 80 -24.12 -8.85 -10.15
C GLU A 80 -22.86 -8.83 -11.05
N PRO A 81 -22.84 -8.02 -12.13
CA PRO A 81 -21.62 -7.84 -12.92
C PRO A 81 -20.48 -7.27 -12.08
N VAL A 82 -19.28 -7.84 -12.23
CA VAL A 82 -18.09 -7.45 -11.45
C VAL A 82 -17.75 -5.95 -11.56
N GLU A 83 -17.99 -5.34 -12.73
CA GLU A 83 -17.78 -3.91 -12.95
C GLU A 83 -18.73 -3.06 -12.09
N THR A 84 -19.99 -3.48 -11.95
CA THR A 84 -20.98 -2.81 -11.09
C THR A 84 -20.60 -2.93 -9.61
N THR A 85 -20.14 -4.11 -9.18
CA THR A 85 -19.64 -4.30 -7.81
C THR A 85 -18.40 -3.45 -7.53
N LEU A 86 -17.46 -3.37 -8.47
CA LEU A 86 -16.27 -2.53 -8.36
C LEU A 86 -16.60 -1.05 -8.29
N GLU A 87 -17.53 -0.57 -9.12
CA GLU A 87 -18.00 0.82 -9.09
C GLU A 87 -18.63 1.17 -7.74
N ARG A 88 -19.51 0.32 -7.22
CA ARG A 88 -20.13 0.53 -5.92
C ARG A 88 -19.09 0.61 -4.79
N ILE A 89 -18.14 -0.33 -4.75
CA ILE A 89 -17.10 -0.36 -3.72
C ILE A 89 -16.14 0.83 -3.86
N SER A 90 -15.76 1.20 -5.08
CA SER A 90 -14.89 2.35 -5.33
C SER A 90 -15.54 3.66 -4.87
N GLN A 91 -16.85 3.82 -5.10
CA GLN A 91 -17.63 4.95 -4.60
C GLN A 91 -17.70 4.98 -3.07
N GLU A 92 -17.96 3.83 -2.43
CA GLU A 92 -18.02 3.73 -0.97
C GLU A 92 -16.66 4.05 -0.32
N VAL A 93 -15.57 3.48 -0.85
CA VAL A 93 -14.22 3.79 -0.39
C VAL A 93 -13.88 5.25 -0.65
N SER A 94 -14.25 5.82 -1.79
CA SER A 94 -14.01 7.26 -2.06
C SER A 94 -14.74 8.16 -1.06
N LYS A 95 -15.98 7.80 -0.71
CA LYS A 95 -16.83 8.53 0.25
C LYS A 95 -16.24 8.55 1.66
N TYR A 96 -15.71 7.42 2.14
CA TYR A 96 -15.21 7.31 3.51
C TYR A 96 -13.69 7.48 3.64
N ARG A 97 -12.89 7.19 2.61
CA ARG A 97 -11.42 7.22 2.70
C ARG A 97 -10.89 8.62 2.36
N ASN A 98 -11.23 9.59 3.20
CA ASN A 98 -10.73 10.96 3.17
C ASN A 98 -10.81 11.56 4.58
N LYS A 99 -10.08 12.66 4.82
CA LYS A 99 -9.93 13.26 6.15
C LYS A 99 -11.23 13.84 6.70
N ASP A 100 -12.09 14.33 5.81
CA ASP A 100 -13.30 15.06 6.15
C ASP A 100 -14.53 14.14 6.32
N SER A 101 -14.34 12.82 6.20
CA SER A 101 -15.44 11.86 6.37
C SER A 101 -15.80 11.66 7.84
N VAL A 102 -16.98 11.10 8.09
CA VAL A 102 -17.27 10.48 9.38
C VAL A 102 -16.38 9.25 9.59
N VAL A 103 -16.12 8.89 10.85
CA VAL A 103 -15.32 7.71 11.20
C VAL A 103 -15.99 6.44 10.68
N HIS A 104 -15.22 5.62 9.96
CA HIS A 104 -15.66 4.38 9.33
C HIS A 104 -14.59 3.27 9.47
N PRO A 105 -14.95 1.96 9.46
CA PRO A 105 -13.97 0.87 9.44
C PRO A 105 -12.92 0.98 8.33
N LEU A 106 -13.31 1.46 7.14
CA LEU A 106 -12.40 1.68 6.00
C LEU A 106 -11.28 2.70 6.29
N ASN A 107 -11.42 3.52 7.33
CA ASN A 107 -10.37 4.45 7.76
C ASN A 107 -9.30 3.81 8.63
N ARG A 108 -9.48 2.55 9.05
CA ARG A 108 -8.62 1.86 10.03
C ARG A 108 -7.68 0.84 9.39
N VAL A 109 -7.98 0.42 8.16
CA VAL A 109 -7.23 -0.62 7.44
C VAL A 109 -6.24 -0.02 6.44
N ALA A 110 -5.12 -0.71 6.23
CA ALA A 110 -4.06 -0.35 5.29
C ALA A 110 -3.62 1.14 5.40
N ARG A 111 -3.46 1.65 6.62
CA ARG A 111 -3.10 3.05 6.86
C ARG A 111 -1.68 3.41 6.37
N PRO A 112 -0.66 2.56 6.53
CA PRO A 112 0.66 2.82 5.96
C PRO A 112 0.60 3.01 4.43
N ASN A 113 -0.15 2.16 3.72
CA ASN A 113 -0.37 2.30 2.29
C ASN A 113 -1.11 3.58 1.92
N TRP A 114 -2.00 4.07 2.79
CA TRP A 114 -2.63 5.37 2.62
C TRP A 114 -1.60 6.50 2.73
N LEU A 115 -0.71 6.48 3.73
CA LEU A 115 0.33 7.50 3.86
C LEU A 115 1.24 7.55 2.62
N ILE A 116 1.66 6.39 2.10
CA ILE A 116 2.41 6.32 0.85
C ILE A 116 1.58 6.89 -0.32
N HIS A 117 0.28 6.57 -0.40
CA HIS A 117 -0.59 7.12 -1.44
C HIS A 117 -0.64 8.66 -1.40
N GLU A 118 -0.83 9.25 -0.23
CA GLU A 118 -0.89 10.72 -0.07
C GLU A 118 0.44 11.38 -0.44
N VAL A 119 1.55 10.76 -0.06
CA VAL A 119 2.90 11.23 -0.40
C VAL A 119 3.18 11.15 -1.90
N MET A 120 2.60 10.17 -2.58
CA MET A 120 2.66 10.05 -4.04
C MET A 120 1.69 10.99 -4.76
N SER A 121 0.74 11.59 -4.05
CA SER A 121 -0.27 12.46 -4.64
C SER A 121 0.31 13.86 -4.93
N ALA A 122 -0.33 14.58 -5.86
CA ALA A 122 0.09 15.93 -6.20
C ALA A 122 -0.08 16.87 -4.99
N GLY A 123 1.00 17.51 -4.56
CA GLY A 123 0.99 18.44 -3.42
C GLY A 123 1.68 17.94 -2.16
N SER A 124 2.31 16.75 -2.18
CA SER A 124 3.14 16.31 -1.06
C SER A 124 4.34 17.24 -0.82
N GLU A 125 4.50 17.71 0.42
CA GLU A 125 5.55 18.67 0.80
C GLU A 125 6.91 18.03 1.12
N ILE A 126 7.04 16.69 1.04
CA ILE A 126 8.29 16.02 1.41
C ILE A 126 9.43 16.25 0.39
N GLY A 127 9.10 16.77 -0.78
CA GLY A 127 10.05 17.23 -1.79
C GLY A 127 10.86 16.10 -2.45
N VAL A 128 10.22 14.95 -2.70
CA VAL A 128 10.80 13.83 -3.46
C VAL A 128 10.09 13.68 -4.81
N THR A 129 10.76 13.03 -5.77
CA THR A 129 10.25 12.79 -7.12
C THR A 129 10.41 11.33 -7.52
N ASP A 130 9.92 10.94 -8.71
CA ASP A 130 10.05 9.59 -9.27
C ASP A 130 9.56 8.47 -8.35
N LEU A 131 8.48 8.71 -7.59
CA LEU A 131 7.98 7.75 -6.62
C LEU A 131 7.46 6.48 -7.29
N LYS A 132 7.91 5.33 -6.80
CA LYS A 132 7.39 4.01 -7.18
C LYS A 132 7.19 3.16 -5.95
N ARG A 133 6.02 2.53 -5.83
CA ARG A 133 5.74 1.61 -4.73
C ARG A 133 6.69 0.42 -4.74
N VAL A 134 7.00 -0.04 -3.54
CA VAL A 134 7.80 -1.22 -3.26
C VAL A 134 6.90 -2.23 -2.55
N PRO A 135 6.80 -3.48 -3.04
CA PRO A 135 6.02 -4.52 -2.38
C PRO A 135 6.51 -4.79 -0.95
N CYS A 136 5.60 -4.99 -0.01
CA CYS A 136 5.99 -5.40 1.34
C CYS A 136 6.63 -6.81 1.28
N PRO A 137 7.78 -7.04 1.94
CA PRO A 137 8.42 -8.36 1.93
C PRO A 137 7.69 -9.39 2.82
N ILE A 138 6.71 -8.93 3.61
CA ILE A 138 5.89 -9.76 4.49
C ILE A 138 4.51 -9.90 3.84
N GLU A 139 4.02 -11.13 3.74
CA GLU A 139 2.64 -11.35 3.31
C GLU A 139 1.68 -11.11 4.50
N PRO A 140 0.70 -10.20 4.37
CA PRO A 140 -0.29 -9.99 5.41
C PRO A 140 -1.15 -11.24 5.58
N ILE A 141 -1.41 -11.61 6.84
CA ILE A 141 -2.30 -12.72 7.19
C ILE A 141 -3.77 -12.26 7.02
N SER A 142 -4.05 -10.99 7.31
CA SER A 142 -5.37 -10.38 7.21
C SER A 142 -5.32 -8.96 6.65
N VAL A 143 -6.44 -8.45 6.14
CA VAL A 143 -6.54 -7.05 5.67
C VAL A 143 -6.56 -6.03 6.81
N SER A 144 -6.83 -6.48 8.04
CA SER A 144 -6.63 -5.66 9.24
C SER A 144 -5.17 -5.53 9.66
N ASP A 145 -4.27 -6.35 9.11
CA ASP A 145 -2.85 -6.24 9.43
C ASP A 145 -2.32 -4.92 8.86
N SER A 146 -1.83 -4.06 9.75
CA SER A 146 -1.26 -2.78 9.37
C SER A 146 0.25 -2.94 9.20
N LEU A 147 0.67 -3.67 8.16
CA LEU A 147 2.09 -3.80 7.83
C LEU A 147 2.66 -2.47 7.30
N PRO A 148 3.97 -2.21 7.52
CA PRO A 148 4.65 -1.09 6.89
C PRO A 148 4.51 -1.12 5.38
N ALA A 149 4.40 0.08 4.78
CA ALA A 149 4.29 0.25 3.33
C ALA A 149 5.46 1.08 2.82
N SER A 150 6.03 0.72 1.67
CA SER A 150 7.24 1.36 1.18
C SER A 150 7.14 1.85 -0.26
N ALA A 151 7.97 2.83 -0.58
CA ALA A 151 8.18 3.34 -1.93
C ALA A 151 9.64 3.76 -2.09
N ILE A 152 10.17 3.66 -3.31
CA ILE A 152 11.44 4.28 -3.68
C ILE A 152 11.15 5.64 -4.33
N ALA A 153 11.94 6.65 -3.98
CA ALA A 153 11.84 7.99 -4.53
C ALA A 153 13.23 8.58 -4.77
N LYS A 154 13.29 9.75 -5.40
CA LYS A 154 14.52 10.51 -5.59
C LYS A 154 14.45 11.88 -4.93
N LYS A 155 15.57 12.34 -4.36
CA LYS A 155 15.76 13.72 -3.94
C LYS A 155 17.21 14.13 -4.10
N ASN A 156 17.46 15.26 -4.78
CA ASN A 156 18.82 15.79 -4.99
C ASN A 156 19.81 14.72 -5.49
N ASN A 157 19.37 13.92 -6.47
CA ASN A 157 20.14 12.80 -7.06
C ASN A 157 20.47 11.63 -6.12
N LYS A 158 19.83 11.56 -4.94
CA LYS A 158 19.87 10.41 -4.04
C LYS A 158 18.60 9.57 -4.17
N LEU A 159 18.75 8.26 -4.04
CA LEU A 159 17.64 7.33 -3.88
C LEU A 159 17.22 7.27 -2.42
N ILE A 160 15.93 7.42 -2.17
CA ILE A 160 15.35 7.42 -0.84
C ILE A 160 14.37 6.26 -0.74
N LEU A 161 14.56 5.38 0.24
CA LEU A 161 13.56 4.39 0.61
C LEU A 161 12.60 5.02 1.61
N LEU A 162 11.38 5.31 1.17
CA LEU A 162 10.28 5.73 2.02
C LEU A 162 9.67 4.48 2.66
N THR A 163 9.50 4.48 3.97
CA THR A 163 8.77 3.42 4.69
C THR A 163 7.79 4.05 5.65
N ALA A 164 6.51 3.94 5.34
CA ALA A 164 5.43 4.43 6.18
C ALA A 164 5.02 3.38 7.21
N TYR A 165 4.64 3.85 8.40
CA TYR A 165 4.06 3.02 9.45
C TYR A 165 3.02 3.83 10.26
N THR A 166 2.22 3.13 11.07
CA THR A 166 1.27 3.75 12.00
C THR A 166 1.23 3.01 13.32
N GLY A 167 1.01 3.73 14.41
CA GLY A 167 1.09 3.20 15.78
C GLY A 167 2.50 2.78 16.18
N ALA A 168 2.59 1.95 17.22
CA ALA A 168 3.86 1.40 17.74
C ALA A 168 4.33 0.19 16.91
N ASP A 169 4.52 0.39 15.61
CA ASP A 169 4.89 -0.66 14.65
C ASP A 169 6.40 -0.95 14.70
N LEU A 170 6.78 -2.04 15.36
CA LEU A 170 8.17 -2.48 15.49
C LEU A 170 8.69 -3.24 14.26
N GLU A 171 7.85 -3.51 13.26
CA GLU A 171 8.25 -4.15 12.00
C GLU A 171 8.77 -3.13 10.98
N ALA A 172 8.49 -1.83 11.16
CA ALA A 172 8.90 -0.77 10.24
C ALA A 172 10.41 -0.79 9.93
N VAL A 173 11.25 -0.88 10.96
CA VAL A 173 12.71 -0.89 10.80
C VAL A 173 13.23 -2.21 10.18
N PRO A 174 12.85 -3.40 10.66
CA PRO A 174 13.19 -4.67 10.02
C PRO A 174 12.78 -4.75 8.54
N VAL A 175 11.56 -4.33 8.21
CA VAL A 175 11.05 -4.31 6.83
C VAL A 175 11.90 -3.40 5.95
N ALA A 176 12.17 -2.16 6.39
CA ALA A 176 13.03 -1.24 5.65
C ALA A 176 14.44 -1.81 5.44
N ALA A 177 15.03 -2.43 6.48
CA ALA A 177 16.34 -3.06 6.40
C ALA A 177 16.37 -4.21 5.38
N GLN A 178 15.34 -5.06 5.36
CA GLN A 178 15.22 -6.15 4.41
C GLN A 178 15.08 -5.64 2.96
N LEU A 179 14.27 -4.59 2.77
CA LEU A 179 14.02 -4.01 1.45
C LEU A 179 15.28 -3.41 0.81
N LEU A 180 16.23 -2.89 1.59
CA LEU A 180 17.48 -2.32 1.06
C LEU A 180 18.29 -3.29 0.18
N ASN A 181 18.15 -4.61 0.38
CA ASN A 181 18.85 -5.60 -0.44
C ASN A 181 18.32 -5.62 -1.88
N SER A 182 17.01 -5.45 -2.06
CA SER A 182 16.34 -5.49 -3.37
C SER A 182 16.14 -4.09 -3.96
N TYR A 183 16.10 -3.08 -3.11
CA TYR A 183 15.91 -1.68 -3.44
C TYR A 183 16.97 -0.83 -2.74
N PRO A 184 18.24 -0.86 -3.21
CA PRO A 184 19.30 -0.06 -2.63
C PRO A 184 18.94 1.43 -2.62
N ALA A 185 19.15 2.09 -1.49
CA ALA A 185 18.88 3.50 -1.29
C ALA A 185 20.02 4.17 -0.50
N ASP A 186 20.23 5.46 -0.75
CA ASP A 186 21.22 6.28 -0.06
C ASP A 186 20.73 6.72 1.32
N GLU A 187 19.42 6.83 1.51
CA GLU A 187 18.77 7.20 2.77
C GLU A 187 17.46 6.41 2.97
N ILE A 188 17.08 6.22 4.24
CA ILE A 188 15.75 5.72 4.61
C ILE A 188 14.97 6.85 5.28
N TRP A 189 13.76 7.11 4.81
CA TRP A 189 12.84 8.03 5.47
C TRP A 189 11.63 7.28 5.99
N PHE A 190 11.50 7.27 7.31
CA PHE A 190 10.34 6.73 8.00
C PHE A 190 9.23 7.77 8.03
N LEU A 191 8.06 7.43 7.48
CA LEU A 191 6.91 8.32 7.40
C LEU A 191 5.85 7.90 8.41
N HIS A 192 5.44 8.79 9.30
CA HIS A 192 4.47 8.45 10.33
C HIS A 192 3.63 9.65 10.77
N PRO A 193 2.43 9.43 11.31
CA PRO A 193 1.71 10.46 12.05
C PRO A 193 2.54 10.98 13.22
N GLN A 194 2.43 12.27 13.55
CA GLN A 194 3.21 12.87 14.64
C GLN A 194 3.02 12.15 15.99
N LYS A 195 1.81 11.67 16.26
CA LYS A 195 1.47 10.94 17.49
C LYS A 195 2.10 9.53 17.57
N ASP A 196 2.56 9.00 16.45
CA ASP A 196 3.16 7.66 16.34
C ASP A 196 4.70 7.71 16.42
N ASP A 197 5.25 8.84 16.85
CA ASP A 197 6.69 9.04 17.01
C ASP A 197 7.23 8.39 18.31
N TYR A 198 7.33 7.06 18.30
CA TYR A 198 7.79 6.29 19.45
C TYR A 198 9.31 6.13 19.46
N SER A 199 9.93 6.45 20.61
CA SER A 199 11.39 6.34 20.80
C SER A 199 11.96 4.94 20.61
N ALA A 200 11.15 3.90 20.82
CA ALA A 200 11.54 2.50 20.60
C ALA A 200 11.87 2.23 19.11
N ILE A 201 11.08 2.78 18.18
CA ILE A 201 11.29 2.61 16.73
C ILE A 201 12.56 3.36 16.30
N ARG A 202 12.76 4.59 16.81
CA ARG A 202 13.99 5.37 16.57
C ARG A 202 15.24 4.64 17.05
N ARG A 203 15.19 4.03 18.24
CA ARG A 203 16.28 3.23 18.78
C ARG A 203 16.59 2.00 17.92
N GLN A 204 15.58 1.31 17.39
CA GLN A 204 15.82 0.22 16.43
C GLN A 204 16.56 0.74 15.18
N ALA A 205 16.18 1.92 14.68
CA ALA A 205 16.79 2.52 13.49
C ALA A 205 18.27 2.92 13.68
N GLU A 206 18.75 3.13 14.90
CA GLU A 206 20.17 3.39 15.20
C GLU A 206 21.11 2.27 14.72
N HIS A 207 20.58 1.06 14.53
CA HIS A 207 21.34 -0.09 14.03
C HIS A 207 21.40 -0.17 12.50
N LEU A 208 20.68 0.69 11.78
CA LEU A 208 20.72 0.74 10.32
C LEU A 208 22.04 1.34 9.84
N LYS A 209 22.58 0.78 8.75
CA LYS A 209 23.84 1.24 8.14
C LYS A 209 23.65 2.40 7.16
N VAL A 210 22.40 2.72 6.85
CA VAL A 210 22.00 3.77 5.90
C VAL A 210 21.48 4.96 6.72
N PRO A 211 21.85 6.21 6.37
CA PRO A 211 21.31 7.39 7.05
C PRO A 211 19.79 7.38 7.10
N THR A 212 19.23 7.65 8.28
CA THR A 212 17.79 7.55 8.52
C THR A 212 17.20 8.85 9.03
N SER A 213 16.05 9.22 8.49
CA SER A 213 15.23 10.34 8.96
C SER A 213 13.82 9.87 9.30
N PHE A 214 13.19 10.55 10.26
CA PHE A 214 11.80 10.34 10.63
C PHE A 214 11.02 11.61 10.28
N ILE A 215 10.08 11.48 9.35
CA ILE A 215 9.33 12.58 8.78
C ILE A 215 7.87 12.43 9.20
N SER A 216 7.42 13.36 10.04
CA SER A 216 6.01 13.44 10.42
C SER A 216 5.15 13.84 9.22
N VAL A 217 4.12 13.06 8.95
CA VAL A 217 3.12 13.32 7.91
C VAL A 217 1.73 13.49 8.53
N PRO A 218 0.88 14.41 8.05
CA PRO A 218 -0.48 14.54 8.55
C PRO A 218 -1.28 13.26 8.35
N GLU A 219 -2.17 12.96 9.29
CA GLU A 219 -3.14 11.88 9.12
C GLU A 219 -4.15 12.25 8.01
N PRO A 220 -4.31 11.42 6.96
CA PRO A 220 -5.30 11.63 5.92
C PRO A 220 -6.67 11.04 6.25
N TRP A 221 -6.81 10.40 7.40
CA TRP A 221 -8.08 9.87 7.91
C TRP A 221 -8.71 10.82 8.93
N PRO A 222 -10.03 10.67 9.19
CA PRO A 222 -10.69 11.41 10.24
C PRO A 222 -10.10 11.03 11.60
N THR A 223 -9.60 12.04 12.31
CA THR A 223 -9.29 11.96 13.73
C THR A 223 -10.50 12.45 14.52
N ALA A 224 -10.87 11.73 15.58
CA ALA A 224 -11.85 12.26 16.52
C ALA A 224 -11.35 13.63 17.03
N PRO A 225 -12.22 14.65 17.17
CA PRO A 225 -11.81 15.90 17.78
C PRO A 225 -11.20 15.58 19.15
N SER A 226 -10.01 16.12 19.41
CA SER A 226 -9.37 16.02 20.71
C SER A 226 -10.35 16.52 21.77
N MET A 227 -10.86 15.61 22.60
CA MET A 227 -11.53 16.04 23.83
C MET A 227 -10.45 16.67 24.69
N ASN A 228 -10.41 18.00 24.72
CA ASN A 228 -9.63 18.73 25.70
C ASN A 228 -10.19 18.32 27.07
N HIS A 229 -9.41 17.55 27.82
CA HIS A 229 -9.61 17.34 29.25
C HIS A 229 -8.94 18.46 30.03
#